data_AF-A0A5C5UT02-F1
#
_entry.id   AF-A0A5C5UT02-F1
#
_cell.length_a   1.000
_cell.length_b   1.000
_cell.length_c   1.000
_cell.angle_alpha   90.00
_cell.angle_beta   90.00
_cell.angle_gamma   90.00
#
_symmetry.space_group_name_H-M   'P 1'
#
loop_
_entity.id
_entity.type
_entity.pdbx_description
1 polymer ?
#
loop_
_entity_poly.entity_id
_entity_poly.type
_entity_poly.pdbx_seq_one_letter_code
_entity_poly.pdbx_strand_id
1 'polypeptide(L)'
;MSDFFDGEMPEEEQLAMADHLADCDACAQELASFDALSRLTATLDHPSPPAGMWDQLESHLVDANGVSAESLAAAQPYRWTTGPFAPLVMALAASVVFAIGWVSYQANLTTLGNLAIGAVFDQYFDTLHQDPIAAQQLLLASYDGQPVDADSAVHLVGYHPAITGGLPEGYAHHSCSVIKLPQGDAVHCQYLRPDGSALALFEHTDERPAWFGDRPATEAVHGDTKVKVVDLDKRVAGTWRQGDRHITVVGAHDADEIGQLAGWFDEQGDALADQ
;
A
#
# COMPACT_ATOMS: atom_id res chain seq x y z
N MET A 1 -15.39 10.16 -10.49
CA MET A 1 -15.08 11.45 -11.12
C MET A 1 -14.34 11.30 -12.45
N SER A 2 -13.36 10.37 -12.59
CA SER A 2 -12.70 10.12 -13.88
C SER A 2 -13.69 9.82 -15.01
N ASP A 3 -14.61 8.86 -14.78
CA ASP A 3 -15.59 8.44 -15.79
C ASP A 3 -16.53 9.58 -16.26
N PHE A 4 -16.79 10.56 -15.38
CA PHE A 4 -17.54 11.78 -15.74
C PHE A 4 -16.68 12.73 -16.58
N PHE A 5 -15.41 12.91 -16.20
CA PHE A 5 -14.46 13.78 -16.88
C PHE A 5 -14.12 13.28 -18.30
N ASP A 6 -13.98 11.96 -18.45
CA ASP A 6 -13.66 11.31 -19.73
C ASP A 6 -14.90 11.07 -20.62
N GLY A 7 -16.11 11.40 -20.11
CA GLY A 7 -17.37 11.28 -20.83
C GLY A 7 -17.85 9.83 -21.01
N GLU A 8 -17.32 8.89 -20.22
CA GLU A 8 -17.64 7.46 -20.30
C GLU A 8 -18.90 7.07 -19.52
N MET A 9 -19.43 7.98 -18.69
CA MET A 9 -20.66 7.73 -17.94
C MET A 9 -21.93 7.71 -18.83
N PRO A 10 -22.94 6.89 -18.51
CA PRO A 10 -24.26 6.95 -19.12
C PRO A 10 -24.91 8.34 -18.94
N GLU A 11 -25.74 8.77 -19.90
CA GLU A 11 -26.35 10.11 -19.95
C GLU A 11 -27.16 10.47 -18.69
N GLU A 12 -27.86 9.48 -18.11
CA GLU A 12 -28.63 9.65 -16.86
C GLU A 12 -27.73 9.92 -15.65
N GLU A 13 -26.57 9.26 -15.58
CA GLU A 13 -25.60 9.45 -14.50
C GLU A 13 -24.78 10.74 -14.69
N GLN A 14 -24.54 11.15 -15.95
CA GLN A 14 -23.92 12.45 -16.26
C GLN A 14 -24.78 13.62 -15.79
N LEU A 15 -26.10 13.55 -15.99
CA LEU A 15 -27.04 14.57 -15.51
C LEU A 15 -27.03 14.67 -13.98
N ALA A 16 -27.10 13.53 -13.29
CA ALA A 16 -27.07 13.51 -11.83
C ALA A 16 -25.74 14.06 -11.27
N MET A 17 -24.62 13.75 -11.93
CA MET A 17 -23.30 14.28 -11.55
C MET A 17 -23.21 15.79 -11.83
N ALA A 18 -23.74 16.27 -12.95
CA ALA A 18 -23.78 17.70 -13.28
C ALA A 18 -24.62 18.50 -12.26
N ASP A 19 -25.77 17.97 -11.84
CA ASP A 19 -26.59 18.57 -10.78
C ASP A 19 -25.83 18.61 -9.45
N HIS A 20 -25.14 17.52 -9.07
CA HIS A 20 -24.33 17.50 -7.85
C HIS A 20 -23.17 18.52 -7.86
N LEU A 21 -22.49 18.67 -9.00
CA LEU A 21 -21.39 19.62 -9.17
C LEU A 21 -21.86 21.08 -9.11
N ALA A 22 -23.14 21.36 -9.41
CA ALA A 22 -23.70 22.69 -9.25
C ALA A 22 -23.91 23.09 -7.78
N ASP A 23 -24.11 22.10 -6.90
CA ASP A 23 -24.43 22.31 -5.49
C ASP A 23 -23.26 22.01 -4.53
N CYS A 24 -22.15 21.45 -5.01
CA CYS A 24 -21.00 21.04 -4.19
C CYS A 24 -19.68 21.68 -4.65
N ASP A 25 -19.27 22.76 -3.97
CA ASP A 25 -18.03 23.50 -4.27
C ASP A 25 -16.77 22.62 -4.18
N ALA A 26 -16.73 21.66 -3.25
CA ALA A 26 -15.58 20.76 -3.08
C ALA A 26 -15.38 19.86 -4.30
N CYS A 27 -16.45 19.22 -4.78
CA CYS A 27 -16.41 18.36 -5.97
C CYS A 27 -16.14 19.19 -7.24
N ALA A 28 -16.68 20.40 -7.34
CA ALA A 28 -16.38 21.31 -8.45
C ALA A 28 -14.89 21.71 -8.49
N GLN A 29 -14.28 21.93 -7.32
CA GLN A 29 -12.87 22.27 -7.20
C GLN A 29 -11.96 21.09 -7.55
N GLU A 30 -12.32 19.87 -7.15
CA GLU A 30 -11.62 18.66 -7.55
C GLU A 30 -11.68 18.45 -9.07
N LEU A 31 -12.84 18.67 -9.70
CA LEU A 31 -12.99 18.56 -11.16
C LEU A 31 -12.12 19.58 -11.90
N ALA A 32 -12.04 20.81 -11.39
CA ALA A 32 -11.19 21.85 -11.93
C ALA A 32 -9.69 21.49 -11.86
N SER A 33 -9.28 20.68 -10.87
CA SER A 33 -7.89 20.21 -10.75
C SER A 33 -7.52 19.19 -11.83
N PHE A 34 -8.43 18.25 -12.15
CA PHE A 34 -8.26 17.31 -13.26
C PHE A 34 -8.17 18.03 -14.60
N ASP A 35 -9.04 19.03 -14.81
CA ASP A 35 -9.00 19.86 -16.02
C ASP A 35 -7.69 20.65 -16.14
N ALA A 36 -7.16 21.17 -15.03
CA ALA A 36 -5.88 21.86 -15.02
C ALA A 36 -4.70 20.94 -15.38
N LEU A 37 -4.67 19.71 -14.86
CA LEU A 37 -3.64 18.71 -15.19
C LEU A 37 -3.74 18.25 -16.65
N SER A 38 -4.95 18.06 -17.16
CA SER A 38 -5.20 17.71 -18.56
C SER A 38 -4.70 18.82 -19.48
N ARG A 39 -4.99 20.08 -19.17
CA ARG A 39 -4.48 21.25 -19.91
C ARG A 39 -2.96 21.35 -19.86
N LEU A 40 -2.33 21.13 -18.71
CA LEU A 40 -0.86 21.11 -18.59
C LEU A 40 -0.26 20.02 -19.47
N THR A 41 -0.84 18.82 -19.46
CA THR A 41 -0.38 17.69 -20.27
C THR A 41 -0.55 17.98 -21.76
N ALA A 42 -1.67 18.59 -22.17
CA ALA A 42 -1.91 19.01 -23.55
C ALA A 42 -0.96 20.11 -24.05
N THR A 43 -0.29 20.83 -23.13
CA THR A 43 0.75 21.82 -23.50
C THR A 43 2.15 21.22 -23.65
N LEU A 44 2.34 19.95 -23.30
CA LEU A 44 3.60 19.28 -23.53
C LEU A 44 3.81 19.06 -25.03
N ASP A 45 5.03 19.30 -25.50
CA ASP A 45 5.39 18.98 -26.87
C ASP A 45 5.20 17.47 -27.09
N HIS A 46 4.30 17.12 -28.01
CA HIS A 46 4.17 15.76 -28.49
C HIS A 46 5.28 15.53 -29.52
N PRO A 47 6.38 14.82 -29.17
CA PRO A 47 7.40 14.53 -30.16
C PRO A 47 6.74 13.75 -31.29
N SER A 48 6.77 14.32 -32.49
CA SER A 48 6.33 13.59 -33.67
C SER A 48 7.24 12.38 -33.83
N PRO A 49 6.68 11.17 -33.99
CA PRO A 49 7.50 9.98 -34.17
C PRO A 49 8.45 10.19 -35.36
N PRO A 50 9.70 9.69 -35.29
CA PRO A 50 10.66 9.81 -36.38
C PRO A 50 10.05 9.36 -37.71
N ALA A 51 10.32 10.10 -38.78
CA ALA A 51 9.83 9.74 -40.11
C ALA A 51 10.25 8.31 -40.47
N GLY A 52 9.30 7.49 -40.92
CA GLY A 52 9.52 6.08 -41.23
C GLY A 52 9.47 5.12 -40.04
N MET A 53 9.21 5.59 -38.81
CA MET A 53 8.99 4.68 -37.67
C MET A 53 7.75 3.81 -37.85
N TRP A 54 6.67 4.38 -38.39
CA TRP A 54 5.47 3.62 -38.72
C TRP A 54 5.69 2.68 -39.91
N ASP A 55 6.43 3.12 -40.93
CA ASP A 55 6.80 2.25 -42.06
C ASP A 55 7.71 1.10 -41.61
N GLN A 56 8.59 1.31 -40.63
CA GLN A 56 9.39 0.25 -40.00
C GLN A 56 8.55 -0.70 -39.16
N LEU A 57 7.59 -0.19 -38.38
CA LEU A 57 6.65 -1.02 -37.63
C LEU A 57 5.78 -1.84 -38.58
N GLU A 58 5.26 -1.24 -39.64
CA GLU A 58 4.47 -1.90 -40.67
C GLU A 58 5.31 -2.91 -41.46
N SER A 59 6.56 -2.59 -41.82
CA SER A 59 7.45 -3.55 -42.47
C SER A 59 7.78 -4.73 -41.55
N HIS A 60 7.99 -4.49 -40.25
CA HIS A 60 8.20 -5.55 -39.26
C HIS A 60 6.95 -6.42 -39.08
N LEU A 61 5.74 -5.84 -39.17
CA LEU A 61 4.48 -6.59 -39.08
C LEU A 61 4.15 -7.34 -40.38
N VAL A 62 4.49 -6.77 -41.54
CA VAL A 62 4.34 -7.43 -42.85
C VAL A 62 5.37 -8.55 -43.03
N ASP A 63 6.61 -8.36 -42.56
CA ASP A 63 7.62 -9.43 -42.49
C ASP A 63 7.22 -10.51 -41.47
N ALA A 64 6.55 -10.14 -40.37
CA ALA A 64 5.97 -11.11 -39.43
C ALA A 64 4.77 -11.89 -40.02
N ASN A 65 4.08 -11.34 -41.04
CA ASN A 65 3.07 -12.03 -41.83
C ASN A 65 3.65 -12.87 -42.98
N GLY A 66 4.98 -12.88 -43.16
CA GLY A 66 5.69 -13.70 -44.15
C GLY A 66 5.74 -15.20 -43.83
N VAL A 67 5.13 -15.63 -42.73
CA VAL A 67 5.05 -17.06 -42.38
C VAL A 67 3.85 -17.68 -43.08
N SER A 68 3.95 -17.90 -44.39
CA SER A 68 2.95 -18.69 -45.11
C SER A 68 2.94 -20.12 -44.56
N ALA A 69 1.78 -20.76 -44.51
CA ALA A 69 1.67 -22.17 -44.08
C ALA A 69 2.59 -23.11 -44.91
N GLU A 70 2.91 -22.73 -46.15
CA GLU A 70 3.86 -23.43 -47.01
C GLU A 70 5.33 -23.16 -46.63
N SER A 71 5.67 -21.98 -46.11
CA SER A 71 7.01 -21.69 -45.57
C SER A 71 7.30 -22.43 -44.25
N LEU A 72 6.28 -22.64 -43.40
CA LEU A 72 6.36 -23.50 -42.21
C LEU A 72 6.49 -24.98 -42.57
N ALA A 73 5.92 -25.41 -43.70
CA ALA A 73 6.04 -26.78 -44.20
C ALA A 73 7.38 -27.04 -44.92
N ALA A 74 8.00 -26.00 -45.50
CA ALA A 74 9.26 -26.09 -46.25
C ALA A 74 10.51 -25.82 -45.39
N ALA A 75 10.36 -25.23 -44.19
CA ALA A 75 11.44 -25.13 -43.23
C ALA A 75 11.85 -26.53 -42.76
N GLN A 76 12.93 -27.07 -43.31
CA GLN A 76 13.51 -28.29 -42.77
C GLN A 76 13.82 -28.03 -41.29
N PRO A 77 13.27 -28.82 -40.36
CA PRO A 77 13.54 -28.62 -38.95
C PRO A 77 15.04 -28.75 -38.76
N TYR A 78 15.66 -27.67 -38.30
CA TYR A 78 17.05 -27.67 -37.89
C TYR A 78 17.21 -28.81 -36.88
N ARG A 79 17.93 -29.87 -37.29
CA ARG A 79 18.04 -31.15 -36.57
C ARG A 79 18.89 -30.98 -35.31
N TRP A 80 18.35 -30.32 -34.30
CA TRP A 80 18.87 -30.35 -32.92
C TRP A 80 18.10 -31.38 -32.06
N THR A 81 17.12 -32.09 -32.63
CA THR A 81 16.13 -32.86 -31.87
C THR A 81 16.24 -34.39 -31.97
N THR A 82 17.27 -34.95 -32.63
CA THR A 82 17.44 -36.42 -32.71
C THR A 82 18.43 -36.99 -31.69
N GLY A 83 18.83 -36.21 -30.69
CA GLY A 83 19.58 -36.72 -29.54
C GLY A 83 18.64 -37.27 -28.46
N PRO A 84 19.03 -38.30 -27.70
CA PRO A 84 18.21 -38.88 -26.62
C PRO A 84 17.82 -37.88 -25.50
N PHE A 85 18.39 -36.68 -25.52
CA PHE A 85 18.18 -35.63 -24.50
C PHE A 85 17.33 -34.44 -25.00
N ALA A 86 16.88 -34.41 -26.26
CA ALA A 86 16.08 -33.32 -26.82
C ALA A 86 14.77 -33.01 -26.06
N PRO A 87 13.94 -34.00 -25.65
CA PRO A 87 12.74 -33.70 -24.86
C PRO A 87 13.08 -33.15 -23.47
N LEU A 88 14.26 -33.49 -22.93
CA LEU A 88 14.72 -33.00 -21.63
C LEU A 88 15.18 -31.53 -21.70
N VAL A 89 15.85 -31.13 -22.78
CA VAL A 89 16.25 -29.73 -23.01
C VAL A 89 15.02 -28.83 -23.22
N MET A 90 14.02 -29.29 -23.98
CA MET A 90 12.78 -28.53 -24.19
C MET A 90 11.95 -28.39 -22.90
N ALA A 91 11.88 -29.44 -22.08
CA ALA A 91 11.20 -29.39 -20.79
C ALA A 91 11.88 -28.41 -19.82
N LEU A 92 13.21 -28.35 -19.81
CA LEU A 92 13.97 -27.39 -19.00
C LEU A 92 13.80 -25.94 -19.48
N ALA A 93 13.77 -25.70 -20.79
CA ALA A 93 13.52 -24.36 -21.32
C ALA A 93 12.12 -23.86 -20.96
N ALA A 94 11.10 -24.73 -21.10
CA ALA A 94 9.72 -24.40 -20.74
C ALA A 94 9.56 -24.15 -19.23
N SER A 95 10.25 -24.92 -18.37
CA SER A 95 10.19 -24.70 -16.92
C SER A 95 10.85 -23.40 -16.49
N VAL A 96 11.94 -22.98 -17.15
CA VAL A 96 12.58 -21.68 -16.90
C VAL A 96 11.67 -20.52 -17.29
N VAL A 97 11.03 -20.56 -18.47
CA VAL A 97 10.08 -19.51 -18.89
C VAL A 97 8.88 -19.46 -17.96
N PHE A 98 8.34 -20.61 -17.56
CA PHE A 98 7.22 -20.67 -16.63
C PHE A 98 7.60 -20.13 -15.24
N ALA A 99 8.80 -20.46 -14.75
CA ALA A 99 9.30 -19.93 -13.48
C ALA A 99 9.48 -18.41 -13.53
N ILE A 100 10.07 -17.86 -14.61
CA ILE A 100 10.25 -16.42 -14.78
C ILE A 100 8.89 -15.71 -14.90
N GLY A 101 7.96 -16.27 -15.68
CA GLY A 101 6.61 -15.74 -15.85
C GLY A 101 5.82 -15.75 -14.53
N TRP A 102 5.91 -16.83 -13.76
CA TRP A 102 5.26 -16.97 -12.47
C TRP A 102 5.81 -15.99 -11.43
N VAL A 103 7.14 -15.84 -11.34
CA VAL A 103 7.79 -14.88 -10.44
C VAL A 103 7.41 -13.44 -10.81
N SER A 104 7.40 -13.11 -12.10
CA SER A 104 7.02 -11.77 -12.56
C SER A 104 5.55 -11.46 -12.28
N TYR A 105 4.67 -12.45 -12.47
CA TYR A 105 3.24 -12.33 -12.15
C TYR A 105 3.01 -12.14 -10.64
N GLN A 106 3.68 -12.93 -9.79
CA GLN A 106 3.61 -12.76 -8.34
C GLN A 106 4.17 -11.42 -7.86
N ALA A 107 5.29 -10.96 -8.44
CA ALA A 107 5.87 -9.64 -8.14
C ALA A 107 4.92 -8.50 -8.52
N ASN A 108 4.19 -8.63 -9.64
CA ASN A 108 3.21 -7.63 -10.05
C ASN A 108 1.99 -7.59 -9.10
N LEU A 109 1.44 -8.75 -8.74
CA LEU A 109 0.32 -8.84 -7.79
C LEU A 109 0.67 -8.27 -6.40
N THR A 110 1.89 -8.54 -5.92
CA THR A 110 2.37 -7.99 -4.63
C THR A 110 2.56 -6.47 -4.71
N THR A 111 3.05 -5.94 -5.83
CA THR A 111 3.17 -4.50 -6.05
C THR A 111 1.81 -3.81 -6.06
N LEU A 112 0.83 -4.35 -6.81
CA LEU A 112 -0.55 -3.84 -6.84
C LEU A 112 -1.20 -3.89 -5.46
N GLY A 113 -1.01 -4.99 -4.73
CA GLY A 113 -1.51 -5.12 -3.36
C GLY A 113 -0.91 -4.08 -2.41
N ASN A 114 0.40 -3.81 -2.51
CA ASN A 114 1.06 -2.81 -1.68
C ASN A 114 0.59 -1.39 -2.00
N LEU A 115 0.32 -1.06 -3.27
CA LEU A 115 -0.24 0.23 -3.66
C LEU A 115 -1.64 0.45 -3.07
N ALA A 116 -2.49 -0.59 -3.10
CA ALA A 116 -3.82 -0.52 -2.50
C ALA A 116 -3.74 -0.32 -0.98
N ILE A 117 -2.78 -0.96 -0.30
CA ILE A 117 -2.54 -0.75 1.13
C ILE A 117 -2.08 0.70 1.39
N GLY A 118 -1.10 1.19 0.63
CA GLY A 118 -0.59 2.56 0.76
C GLY A 118 -1.71 3.60 0.61
N ALA A 119 -2.58 3.46 -0.38
CA ALA A 119 -3.69 4.39 -0.60
C ALA A 119 -4.68 4.45 0.57
N VAL A 120 -5.02 3.30 1.19
CA VAL A 120 -5.90 3.27 2.37
C VAL A 120 -5.21 3.93 3.57
N PHE A 121 -3.91 3.67 3.77
CA PHE A 121 -3.16 4.26 4.88
C PHE A 121 -2.93 5.76 4.69
N ASP A 122 -2.75 6.24 3.46
CA ASP A 122 -2.69 7.67 3.14
C ASP A 122 -3.96 8.39 3.58
N GLN A 123 -5.12 7.87 3.15
CA GLN A 123 -6.42 8.42 3.58
C GLN A 123 -6.61 8.31 5.10
N TYR A 124 -6.16 7.21 5.71
CA TYR A 124 -6.20 7.05 7.16
C TYR A 124 -5.38 8.11 7.88
N PHE A 125 -4.15 8.41 7.44
CA PHE A 125 -3.28 9.40 8.06
C PHE A 125 -3.90 10.80 8.00
N ASP A 126 -4.47 11.18 6.85
CA ASP A 126 -5.15 12.46 6.67
C ASP A 126 -6.38 12.59 7.56
N THR A 127 -7.15 11.50 7.67
CA THR A 127 -8.40 11.47 8.45
C THR A 127 -8.12 11.45 9.95
N LEU A 128 -7.09 10.74 10.41
CA LEU A 128 -6.79 10.56 11.84
C LEU A 128 -6.61 11.88 12.59
N HIS A 129 -6.00 12.87 11.94
CA HIS A 129 -5.79 14.19 12.55
C HIS A 129 -7.08 15.01 12.65
N GLN A 130 -8.04 14.76 11.77
CA GLN A 130 -9.29 15.54 11.64
C GLN A 130 -10.42 14.90 12.44
N ASP A 131 -10.60 13.59 12.28
CA ASP A 131 -11.64 12.78 12.90
C ASP A 131 -11.09 11.36 13.19
N PRO A 132 -10.58 11.14 14.42
CA PRO A 132 -10.02 9.85 14.82
C PRO A 132 -11.00 8.68 14.70
N ILE A 133 -12.29 8.96 14.92
CA ILE A 133 -13.37 7.96 14.88
C ILE A 133 -13.60 7.55 13.42
N ALA A 134 -13.71 8.52 12.50
CA ALA A 134 -13.84 8.24 11.08
C ALA A 134 -12.61 7.50 10.53
N ALA A 135 -11.41 7.86 10.98
CA ALA A 135 -10.18 7.18 10.60
C ALA A 135 -10.19 5.70 11.05
N GLN A 136 -10.68 5.41 12.25
CA GLN A 136 -10.84 4.03 12.70
C GLN A 136 -11.83 3.27 11.81
N GLN A 137 -13.00 3.87 11.55
CA GLN A 137 -14.04 3.25 10.72
C GLN A 137 -13.53 2.93 9.31
N LEU A 138 -12.70 3.79 8.74
CA LEU A 138 -12.04 3.54 7.46
C LEU A 138 -11.22 2.24 7.50
N LEU A 139 -10.39 2.02 8.53
CA LEU A 139 -9.59 0.80 8.65
C LEU A 139 -10.45 -0.43 8.88
N LEU A 140 -11.47 -0.33 9.74
CA LEU A 140 -12.37 -1.45 10.01
C LEU A 140 -13.13 -1.88 8.75
N ALA A 141 -13.60 -0.92 7.95
CA ALA A 141 -14.28 -1.19 6.68
C ALA A 141 -13.32 -1.77 5.63
N SER A 142 -12.09 -1.26 5.57
CA SER A 142 -11.11 -1.66 4.55
C SER A 142 -10.47 -3.03 4.80
N TYR A 143 -10.42 -3.46 6.07
CA TYR A 143 -9.66 -4.65 6.48
C TYR A 143 -10.44 -5.62 7.38
N ASP A 144 -11.76 -5.70 7.22
CA ASP A 144 -12.65 -6.59 8.00
C ASP A 144 -12.36 -6.51 9.51
N GLY A 145 -12.20 -5.28 10.00
CA GLY A 145 -11.73 -5.03 11.35
C GLY A 145 -12.79 -5.31 12.41
N GLN A 146 -12.35 -5.83 13.54
CA GLN A 146 -13.20 -6.21 14.66
C GLN A 146 -12.84 -5.39 15.90
N PRO A 147 -13.75 -4.57 16.44
CA PRO A 147 -13.57 -3.93 17.75
C PRO A 147 -13.41 -5.00 18.84
N VAL A 148 -12.42 -4.82 19.73
CA VAL A 148 -12.10 -5.78 20.79
C VAL A 148 -11.75 -5.08 22.09
N ASP A 149 -11.96 -5.78 23.21
CA ASP A 149 -11.25 -5.51 24.46
C ASP A 149 -9.89 -6.24 24.48
N ALA A 150 -9.11 -6.03 25.55
CA ALA A 150 -7.77 -6.61 25.67
C ALA A 150 -7.79 -8.15 25.62
N ASP A 151 -8.71 -8.80 26.33
CA ASP A 151 -8.80 -10.26 26.40
C ASP A 151 -9.22 -10.86 25.05
N SER A 152 -10.18 -10.23 24.37
CA SER A 152 -10.63 -10.67 23.04
C SER A 152 -9.54 -10.52 21.99
N ALA A 153 -8.69 -9.48 22.10
CA ALA A 153 -7.53 -9.32 21.23
C ALA A 153 -6.58 -10.51 21.34
N VAL A 154 -6.31 -11.00 22.56
CA VAL A 154 -5.46 -12.19 22.80
C VAL A 154 -6.00 -13.41 22.07
N HIS A 155 -7.32 -13.63 22.10
CA HIS A 155 -7.94 -14.76 21.44
C HIS A 155 -7.83 -14.72 19.91
N LEU A 156 -7.87 -13.52 19.31
CA LEU A 156 -7.77 -13.37 17.86
C LEU A 156 -6.34 -13.48 17.37
N VAL A 157 -5.38 -12.85 18.05
CA VAL A 157 -3.99 -12.77 17.58
C VAL A 157 -3.06 -13.82 18.19
N GLY A 158 -3.49 -14.52 19.23
CA GLY A 158 -2.74 -15.61 19.86
C GLY A 158 -1.56 -15.17 20.74
N TYR A 159 -1.42 -13.88 21.01
CA TYR A 159 -0.42 -13.30 21.92
C TYR A 159 -1.04 -12.17 22.74
N HIS A 160 -0.36 -11.75 23.81
CA HIS A 160 -0.77 -10.58 24.61
C HIS A 160 -0.21 -9.31 23.95
N PRO A 161 -1.05 -8.46 23.32
CA PRO A 161 -0.55 -7.25 22.68
C PRO A 161 -0.04 -6.30 23.76
N ALA A 162 1.17 -5.78 23.57
CA ALA A 162 1.72 -4.77 24.47
C ALA A 162 0.84 -3.50 24.44
N ILE A 163 0.34 -3.14 23.26
CA ILE A 163 -0.42 -1.90 23.06
C ILE A 163 -1.82 -1.90 23.68
N THR A 164 -2.33 -3.00 24.23
CA THR A 164 -3.59 -3.02 24.99
C THR A 164 -3.39 -2.74 26.48
N GLY A 165 -2.13 -2.80 26.96
CA GLY A 165 -1.77 -2.55 28.35
C GLY A 165 -1.86 -1.08 28.78
N GLY A 166 -2.08 -0.17 27.83
CA GLY A 166 -2.15 1.27 28.08
C GLY A 166 -0.94 2.02 27.54
N LEU A 167 -0.83 3.28 27.96
CA LEU A 167 0.25 4.21 27.61
C LEU A 167 0.63 5.01 28.86
N PRO A 168 1.76 5.77 28.82
CA PRO A 168 2.12 6.70 29.89
C PRO A 168 1.00 7.68 30.28
N GLU A 169 1.16 8.34 31.43
CA GLU A 169 0.23 9.40 31.84
C GLU A 169 0.10 10.48 30.76
N GLY A 170 -1.13 10.93 30.50
CA GLY A 170 -1.43 11.87 29.42
C GLY A 170 -2.04 11.23 28.17
N TYR A 171 -2.23 9.91 28.13
CA TYR A 171 -2.97 9.24 27.07
C TYR A 171 -4.19 8.50 27.64
N ALA A 172 -5.38 8.87 27.19
CA ALA A 172 -6.61 8.17 27.52
C ALA A 172 -6.91 7.12 26.45
N HIS A 173 -7.03 5.85 26.85
CA HIS A 173 -7.45 4.79 25.95
C HIS A 173 -8.84 5.10 25.36
N HIS A 174 -8.97 5.05 24.04
CA HIS A 174 -10.24 5.24 23.34
C HIS A 174 -10.83 3.90 22.90
N SER A 175 -10.08 3.12 22.12
CA SER A 175 -10.60 1.89 21.50
C SER A 175 -9.48 1.00 20.99
N CYS A 176 -9.71 -0.31 20.94
CA CYS A 176 -8.87 -1.28 20.24
C CYS A 176 -9.68 -2.11 19.24
N SER A 177 -9.00 -2.58 18.21
CA SER A 177 -9.53 -3.45 17.16
C SER A 177 -8.45 -4.38 16.63
N VAL A 178 -8.86 -5.51 16.05
CA VAL A 178 -7.98 -6.35 15.23
C VAL A 178 -8.36 -6.15 13.77
N ILE A 179 -7.39 -5.79 12.93
CA ILE A 179 -7.56 -5.61 11.49
C ILE A 179 -6.83 -6.72 10.73
N LYS A 180 -7.46 -7.23 9.66
CA LYS A 180 -6.91 -8.33 8.84
C LYS A 180 -6.21 -7.77 7.62
N LEU A 181 -4.88 -7.72 7.67
CA LEU A 181 -4.08 -7.26 6.53
C LEU A 181 -3.65 -8.46 5.67
N PRO A 182 -3.36 -8.24 4.37
CA PRO A 182 -2.97 -9.32 3.47
C PRO A 182 -1.75 -10.15 3.90
N GLN A 183 -0.85 -9.58 4.72
CA GLN A 183 0.33 -10.29 5.23
C GLN A 183 0.27 -10.45 6.76
N GLY A 184 -0.91 -10.70 7.33
CA GLY A 184 -1.10 -11.00 8.76
C GLY A 184 -1.92 -9.95 9.50
N ASP A 185 -2.47 -10.34 10.64
CA ASP A 185 -3.33 -9.48 11.44
C ASP A 185 -2.51 -8.43 12.20
N ALA A 186 -3.15 -7.29 12.50
CA ALA A 186 -2.59 -6.26 13.35
C ALA A 186 -3.59 -5.87 14.43
N VAL A 187 -3.10 -5.67 15.65
CA VAL A 187 -3.87 -5.01 16.69
C VAL A 187 -3.71 -3.50 16.48
N HIS A 188 -4.81 -2.77 16.49
CA HIS A 188 -4.86 -1.32 16.36
C HIS A 188 -5.56 -0.73 17.57
N CYS A 189 -4.88 0.17 18.28
CA CYS A 189 -5.46 0.89 19.41
C CYS A 189 -5.33 2.40 19.20
N GLN A 190 -6.37 3.14 19.56
CA GLN A 190 -6.37 4.60 19.56
C GLN A 190 -6.39 5.14 20.98
N TYR A 191 -5.63 6.20 21.18
CA TYR A 191 -5.51 6.94 22.42
C TYR A 191 -5.75 8.41 22.15
N LEU A 192 -6.39 9.09 23.09
CA LEU A 192 -6.63 10.54 23.04
C LEU A 192 -5.69 11.25 24.01
N ARG A 193 -5.12 12.36 23.54
CA ARG A 193 -4.40 13.31 24.39
C ARG A 193 -5.36 14.32 25.03
N PRO A 194 -4.95 15.06 26.06
CA PRO A 194 -5.78 16.09 26.70
C PRO A 194 -6.21 17.21 25.76
N ASP A 195 -5.44 17.47 24.71
CA ASP A 195 -5.75 18.45 23.66
C ASP A 195 -6.79 17.95 22.64
N GLY A 196 -7.25 16.70 22.79
CA GLY A 196 -8.21 16.06 21.90
C GLY A 196 -7.59 15.41 20.66
N SER A 197 -6.28 15.58 20.43
CA SER A 197 -5.59 14.91 19.32
C SER A 197 -5.44 13.41 19.59
N ALA A 198 -5.52 12.60 18.54
CA ALA A 198 -5.36 11.17 18.64
C ALA A 198 -3.91 10.72 18.39
N LEU A 199 -3.59 9.60 19.03
CA LEU A 199 -2.43 8.78 18.75
C LEU A 199 -2.91 7.37 18.44
N ALA A 200 -2.50 6.83 17.30
CA ALA A 200 -2.84 5.47 16.91
C ALA A 200 -1.62 4.56 17.01
N LEU A 201 -1.80 3.39 17.60
CA LEU A 201 -0.79 2.36 17.74
C LEU A 201 -1.21 1.12 16.98
N PHE A 202 -0.26 0.50 16.31
CA PHE A 202 -0.41 -0.79 15.65
C PHE A 202 0.65 -1.75 16.18
N GLU A 203 0.25 -2.98 16.48
CA GLU A 203 1.17 -4.06 16.83
C GLU A 203 0.99 -5.19 15.84
N HIS A 204 2.09 -5.61 15.22
CA HIS A 204 2.09 -6.54 14.10
C HIS A 204 3.40 -7.33 14.01
N THR A 205 3.39 -8.48 13.32
CA THR A 205 4.52 -9.44 13.31
C THR A 205 5.68 -9.02 12.40
N ASP A 206 5.38 -8.43 11.25
CA ASP A 206 6.35 -8.17 10.18
C ASP A 206 6.43 -6.67 9.87
N GLU A 207 7.60 -6.15 9.50
CA GLU A 207 7.70 -4.76 9.08
C GLU A 207 6.72 -4.43 7.94
N ARG A 208 6.11 -3.24 8.01
CA ARG A 208 5.03 -2.80 7.10
C ARG A 208 5.42 -1.56 6.31
N PRO A 209 6.43 -1.63 5.42
CA PRO A 209 6.86 -0.46 4.66
C PRO A 209 5.76 0.06 3.72
N ALA A 210 4.90 -0.83 3.20
CA ALA A 210 3.82 -0.46 2.29
C ALA A 210 2.79 0.51 2.89
N TRP A 211 2.65 0.57 4.22
CA TRP A 211 1.73 1.51 4.87
C TRP A 211 2.12 2.98 4.64
N PHE A 212 3.41 3.23 4.39
CA PHE A 212 3.93 4.59 4.23
C PHE A 212 4.13 4.99 2.77
N GLY A 213 3.80 4.10 1.83
CA GLY A 213 4.04 4.32 0.40
C GLY A 213 5.52 4.60 0.12
N ASP A 214 5.79 5.63 -0.69
CA ASP A 214 7.14 6.05 -1.08
C ASP A 214 7.74 7.12 -0.14
N ARG A 215 7.12 7.38 1.02
CA ARG A 215 7.60 8.43 1.95
C ARG A 215 8.99 8.07 2.51
N PRO A 216 9.91 9.04 2.60
CA PRO A 216 11.23 8.80 3.15
C PRO A 216 11.14 8.48 4.64
N ALA A 217 11.85 7.43 5.05
CA ALA A 217 12.03 7.09 6.46
C ALA A 217 13.43 7.52 6.92
N THR A 218 13.52 8.07 8.12
CA THR A 218 14.78 8.40 8.78
C THR A 218 14.96 7.47 9.97
N GLU A 219 16.17 6.96 10.20
CA GLU A 219 16.46 6.22 11.42
C GLU A 219 16.87 7.17 12.55
N ALA A 220 16.23 7.02 13.70
CA ALA A 220 16.57 7.66 14.95
C ALA A 220 16.92 6.59 16.00
N VAL A 221 17.77 6.95 16.96
CA VAL A 221 18.09 6.11 18.11
C VAL A 221 17.60 6.82 19.36
N HIS A 222 16.83 6.13 20.18
CA HIS A 222 16.42 6.59 21.51
C HIS A 222 16.74 5.50 22.53
N GLY A 223 17.66 5.83 23.45
CA GLY A 223 18.28 4.80 24.30
C GLY A 223 18.99 3.76 23.43
N ASP A 224 18.63 2.49 23.64
CA ASP A 224 19.11 1.36 22.84
C ASP A 224 18.15 0.97 21.71
N THR A 225 17.02 1.67 21.58
CA THR A 225 15.97 1.36 20.61
C THR A 225 16.17 2.12 19.31
N LYS A 226 16.23 1.37 18.21
CA LYS A 226 16.21 1.93 16.85
C LYS A 226 14.77 2.16 16.40
N VAL A 227 14.48 3.37 15.98
CA VAL A 227 13.16 3.81 15.54
C VAL A 227 13.28 4.29 14.09
N LYS A 228 12.41 3.77 13.22
CA LYS A 228 12.21 4.32 11.88
C LYS A 228 11.11 5.37 11.95
N VAL A 229 11.40 6.61 11.57
CA VAL A 229 10.49 7.74 11.62
C VAL A 229 10.13 8.17 10.20
N VAL A 230 8.84 8.35 9.95
CA VAL A 230 8.28 8.82 8.68
C VAL A 230 7.51 10.11 8.94
N ASP A 231 7.77 11.13 8.12
CA ASP A 231 7.04 12.40 8.15
C ASP A 231 5.68 12.25 7.44
N LEU A 232 4.60 12.68 8.11
CA LEU A 232 3.21 12.68 7.64
C LEU A 232 2.67 14.12 7.57
N ASP A 233 3.50 15.06 7.15
CA ASP A 233 3.26 16.51 7.00
C ASP A 233 3.04 17.28 8.32
N LYS A 234 2.00 16.92 9.09
CA LYS A 234 1.63 17.62 10.35
C LYS A 234 2.06 16.88 11.61
N ARG A 235 2.38 15.61 11.44
CA ARG A 235 2.69 14.63 12.49
C ARG A 235 3.73 13.67 11.94
N VAL A 236 4.27 12.85 12.81
CA VAL A 236 5.17 11.77 12.43
C VAL A 236 4.57 10.42 12.78
N ALA A 237 4.99 9.41 12.03
CA ALA A 237 4.83 8.02 12.38
C ALA A 237 6.18 7.40 12.73
N GLY A 238 6.16 6.40 13.59
CA GLY A 238 7.36 5.74 14.09
C GLY A 238 7.15 4.25 14.22
N THR A 239 8.10 3.46 13.73
CA THR A 239 8.09 2.00 13.91
C THR A 239 9.36 1.56 14.60
N TRP A 240 9.23 0.70 15.61
CA TRP A 240 10.35 0.00 16.24
C TRP A 240 9.98 -1.47 16.48
N ARG A 241 11.00 -2.26 16.80
CA ARG A 241 10.83 -3.68 17.13
C ARG A 241 10.62 -3.83 18.64
N GLN A 242 9.55 -4.54 19.02
CA GLN A 242 9.24 -4.93 20.39
C GLN A 242 9.25 -6.46 20.49
N GLY A 243 10.34 -7.03 21.02
CA GLY A 243 10.52 -8.48 21.04
C GLY A 243 10.60 -9.08 19.63
N ASP A 244 9.67 -9.97 19.30
CA ASP A 244 9.49 -10.59 17.98
C ASP A 244 8.49 -9.84 17.08
N ARG A 245 7.91 -8.75 17.57
CA ARG A 245 6.89 -7.95 16.88
C ARG A 245 7.37 -6.53 16.62
N HIS A 246 6.55 -5.76 15.94
CA HIS A 246 6.77 -4.36 15.64
C HIS A 246 5.61 -3.54 16.20
N ILE A 247 5.94 -2.39 16.79
CA ILE A 247 4.97 -1.37 17.16
C ILE A 247 5.14 -0.21 16.19
N THR A 248 4.04 0.21 15.58
CA THR A 248 3.96 1.43 14.77
C THR A 248 3.04 2.43 15.45
N VAL A 249 3.58 3.61 15.75
CA VAL A 249 2.83 4.77 16.25
C VAL A 249 2.55 5.72 15.09
N VAL A 250 1.36 6.29 15.04
CA VAL A 250 0.93 7.26 14.04
C VAL A 250 0.27 8.45 14.74
N GLY A 251 0.64 9.66 14.33
CA GLY A 251 0.08 10.89 14.89
C GLY A 251 0.89 11.45 16.07
N ALA A 252 2.16 11.05 16.22
CA ALA A 252 3.08 11.67 17.18
C ALA A 252 3.48 13.07 16.70
N HIS A 253 3.78 13.96 17.64
CA HIS A 253 4.21 15.33 17.38
C HIS A 253 5.58 15.37 16.71
N ASP A 254 6.50 14.54 17.20
CA ASP A 254 7.89 14.50 16.76
C ASP A 254 8.54 13.14 17.10
N ALA A 255 9.80 13.00 16.69
CA ALA A 255 10.59 11.81 16.95
C ALA A 255 10.87 11.58 18.45
N ASP A 256 10.88 12.64 19.26
CA ASP A 256 11.15 12.54 20.69
C ASP A 256 9.96 11.90 21.43
N GLU A 257 8.72 12.23 21.06
CA GLU A 257 7.53 11.55 21.56
C GLU A 257 7.54 10.05 21.20
N ILE A 258 7.91 9.72 19.95
CA ILE A 258 8.00 8.31 19.53
C ILE A 258 9.00 7.55 20.39
N GLY A 259 10.19 8.11 20.61
CA GLY A 259 11.20 7.38 21.36
C GLY A 259 10.92 7.33 22.87
N GLN A 260 10.19 8.30 23.45
CA GLN A 260 9.65 8.18 24.81
C GLN A 260 8.68 7.01 24.94
N LEU A 261 7.77 6.84 23.96
CA LEU A 261 6.86 5.70 23.91
C LEU A 261 7.64 4.39 23.75
N ALA A 262 8.62 4.34 22.84
CA ALA A 262 9.44 3.16 22.63
C ALA A 262 10.19 2.74 23.90
N GLY A 263 10.78 3.70 24.62
CA GLY A 263 11.44 3.43 25.91
C GLY A 263 10.47 2.91 26.97
N TRP A 264 9.27 3.47 27.06
CA TRP A 264 8.25 3.00 28.00
C TRP A 264 7.82 1.55 27.73
N PHE A 265 7.62 1.18 26.45
CA PHE A 265 7.28 -0.21 26.10
C PHE A 265 8.42 -1.20 26.40
N ASP A 266 9.67 -0.77 26.28
CA ASP A 266 10.83 -1.59 26.61
C ASP A 266 10.86 -1.89 28.12
N GLU A 267 10.67 -0.87 28.96
CA GLU A 267 10.57 -1.02 30.43
C GLU A 267 9.41 -1.93 30.86
N GLN A 268 8.25 -1.85 30.18
CA GLN A 268 7.11 -2.74 30.44
C GLN A 268 7.38 -4.18 30.01
N GLY A 269 8.10 -4.36 28.89
CA GLY A 269 8.49 -5.68 28.40
C GLY A 269 9.39 -6.42 29.38
N ASP A 270 10.39 -5.73 29.91
CA ASP A 270 11.31 -6.27 30.91
C ASP A 270 10.59 -6.63 32.23
N ALA A 271 9.69 -5.77 32.68
CA ALA A 271 8.93 -6.00 33.92
C ALA A 271 7.98 -7.22 33.83
N LEU A 272 7.54 -7.59 32.63
CA LEU A 272 6.72 -8.78 32.37
C LEU A 272 7.56 -10.05 32.17
N ALA A 273 8.82 -9.92 31.73
CA ALA A 273 9.74 -11.05 31.55
C ALA A 273 10.35 -11.55 32.88
N ASP A 274 10.41 -10.68 33.89
CA ASP A 274 10.94 -10.99 35.24
C ASP A 274 9.88 -11.59 36.20
N GLN A 275 8.65 -11.83 35.74
CA GLN A 275 7.53 -12.44 36.49
C GLN A 275 7.26 -13.89 36.05
#